data_AF-A0A0J0XWI0-F1
#
_entry.id   AF-A0A0J0XWI0-F1
#
_cell.length_a   1.000
_cell.length_b   1.000
_cell.length_c   1.000
_cell.angle_alpha   90.00
_cell.angle_beta   90.00
_cell.angle_gamma   90.00
#
_symmetry.space_group_name_H-M   'P 1'
#
loop_
_entity.id
_entity.type
_entity.pdbx_description
1 polymer ?
#
loop_
_entity_poly.entity_id
_entity_poly.type
_entity_poly.pdbx_seq_one_letter_code
_entity_poly.pdbx_strand_id
1 'polypeptide(L)'
;MFSNLGLFSQQTCPDLDCNRPSCLFRHSTARTARSSIDQLKETKSRCRMVSTTAAAPQVDVAVSTKRTATKPLEHPVQKKSSSAALLPQPASSSPAITSLSSTSAPSGPPALPYTKLSPQPLADRQKALGTLYAQFEKLYSRVLDQHPKLAQESALNQEDETSRNTRSIKAYKMAIHQAAVSISRRAPPDRVPHISIGTVKQCRAAAEAAEIAKASKLTTQRVDNLCHDIETLVQWGYPDYNNEELLAPPVIISSITERQVCDRCKKDFDPNVEYELGDCTFHYGRPRPERREGRRVWLYSCCGKERGAPGCEDGIHVFSFKEDDAKLAALEPYRTTQQVHSQNDILASGAFEIVGMDCEMIYTTGGSSLARVTIVDEDGATVFDELVRQRHRVLDCNTRFSGVVKEDLERAAMDLEAVRKAVCSFVGPKTIVVGHGLENDLRALRLLHDRVIDTAILYPHPNGRPYRRALRDLVKEHLGYFIQENSVGGHSSAEDARATIEVLKSRVRNS
;
A
#
# COMPACT_ATOMS: atom_id res chain seq x y z
N MET A 1 -0.19 12.45 -1.90
CA MET A 1 -0.44 13.59 -1.00
C MET A 1 -1.66 13.24 -0.18
N PHE A 2 -1.54 13.23 1.14
CA PHE A 2 -2.57 12.68 2.04
C PHE A 2 -3.50 13.78 2.55
N SER A 3 -4.78 13.45 2.75
CA SER A 3 -5.74 14.31 3.45
C SER A 3 -5.56 14.16 4.96
N ASN A 4 -5.26 15.25 5.66
CA ASN A 4 -5.20 15.23 7.12
C ASN A 4 -6.62 15.12 7.69
N LEU A 5 -6.99 13.94 8.21
CA LEU A 5 -8.32 13.64 8.77
C LEU A 5 -8.61 14.37 10.10
N GLY A 6 -7.69 15.19 10.61
CA GLY A 6 -7.92 16.09 11.74
C GLY A 6 -7.96 15.43 13.12
N LEU A 7 -7.89 14.09 13.19
CA LEU A 7 -7.95 13.28 14.43
C LEU A 7 -7.08 13.80 15.58
N PHE A 8 -5.85 14.25 15.28
CA PHE A 8 -4.88 14.72 16.29
C PHE A 8 -4.74 16.25 16.34
N SER A 9 -5.57 17.00 15.60
CA SER A 9 -5.46 18.47 15.42
C SER A 9 -5.65 19.30 16.70
N GLN A 10 -6.11 18.70 17.79
CA GLN A 10 -6.28 19.36 19.09
C GLN A 10 -5.13 19.07 20.07
N GLN A 11 -4.42 17.96 19.91
CA GLN A 11 -3.31 17.54 20.80
C GLN A 11 -2.00 18.23 20.41
N THR A 12 -1.22 18.70 21.38
CA THR A 12 0.11 19.27 21.14
C THR A 12 1.07 18.22 20.59
N CYS A 13 1.92 18.59 19.63
CA CYS A 13 2.97 17.69 19.13
C CYS A 13 3.90 17.25 20.27
N PRO A 14 4.18 15.94 20.44
CA PRO A 14 5.09 15.45 21.47
C PRO A 14 6.57 15.76 21.15
N ASP A 15 6.88 16.06 19.87
CA ASP A 15 8.16 16.60 19.44
C ASP A 15 8.08 18.14 19.42
N LEU A 16 8.84 18.78 20.30
CA LEU A 16 8.87 20.23 20.48
C LEU A 16 9.53 20.96 19.28
N ASP A 17 10.42 20.28 18.55
CA ASP A 17 11.18 20.80 17.42
C ASP A 17 10.68 20.24 16.07
N CYS A 18 9.53 19.55 16.05
CA CYS A 18 8.99 18.94 14.83
C CYS A 18 8.69 20.00 13.75
N ASN A 19 9.43 19.91 12.64
CA ASN A 19 9.28 20.74 11.45
C ASN A 19 8.55 20.00 10.30
N ARG A 20 7.73 18.97 10.60
CA ARG A 20 6.98 18.21 9.58
C ARG A 20 5.89 19.10 8.93
N PRO A 21 5.92 19.35 7.61
CA PRO A 21 5.00 20.30 6.95
C PRO A 21 3.53 19.84 6.94
N SER A 22 3.27 18.56 7.24
CA SER A 22 1.94 17.97 7.42
C SER A 22 1.85 17.20 8.73
N CYS A 23 2.33 17.78 9.84
CA CYS A 23 2.18 17.18 11.16
C CYS A 23 0.69 16.91 11.47
N LEU A 24 0.39 15.74 12.04
CA LEU A 24 -0.96 15.38 12.48
C LEU A 24 -1.37 16.16 13.75
N PHE A 25 -0.38 16.50 14.58
CA PHE A 25 -0.54 17.17 15.87
C PHE A 25 -0.46 18.69 15.75
N ARG A 26 -1.05 19.37 16.74
CA ARG A 26 -1.08 20.83 16.87
C ARG A 26 0.28 21.36 17.33
N HIS A 27 0.80 22.35 16.62
CA HIS A 27 1.90 23.19 17.10
C HIS A 27 1.37 24.50 17.66
N SER A 28 1.90 24.95 18.80
CA SER A 28 1.60 26.27 19.35
C SER A 28 2.39 27.34 18.61
N THR A 29 1.71 28.20 17.84
CA THR A 29 2.34 29.28 17.06
C THR A 29 2.95 30.35 17.97
N ALA A 30 4.25 30.25 18.21
CA ALA A 30 4.99 31.13 19.12
C ALA A 30 5.20 32.55 18.55
N ARG A 31 4.22 33.43 18.81
CA ARG A 31 4.34 34.90 18.94
C ARG A 31 4.96 35.67 17.75
N THR A 32 4.10 36.25 16.92
CA THR A 32 4.44 37.42 16.08
C THR A 32 4.65 38.68 16.92
N ALA A 33 5.88 39.23 16.93
CA ALA A 33 6.23 40.57 17.42
C ALA A 33 7.69 40.90 16.99
N ARG A 34 8.04 42.00 16.33
CA ARG A 34 7.29 43.17 15.79
C ARG A 34 7.82 43.54 14.38
N SER A 35 7.10 44.40 13.68
CA SER A 35 7.49 44.99 12.39
C SER A 35 8.34 46.27 12.51
N SER A 36 8.68 46.83 11.34
CA SER A 36 9.08 48.23 11.07
C SER A 36 10.59 48.54 11.14
N ILE A 37 11.20 49.29 10.20
CA ILE A 37 10.70 50.01 9.00
C ILE A 37 11.81 50.12 7.93
N ASP A 38 11.48 50.52 6.69
CA ASP A 38 12.40 50.71 5.54
C ASP A 38 13.60 51.66 5.78
N GLN A 39 14.71 51.44 5.06
CA GLN A 39 15.18 52.44 4.08
C GLN A 39 16.17 51.97 2.99
N LEU A 40 16.07 52.70 1.87
CA LEU A 40 16.69 52.62 0.55
C LEU A 40 18.23 52.47 0.43
N LYS A 41 18.64 51.83 -0.67
CA LYS A 41 19.77 52.16 -1.61
C LYS A 41 20.96 53.01 -1.10
N GLU A 42 22.19 52.55 -1.33
CA GLU A 42 23.00 52.98 -2.50
C GLU A 42 24.31 52.16 -2.71
N THR A 43 25.26 52.66 -3.53
CA THR A 43 26.35 51.88 -4.15
C THR A 43 27.77 52.39 -3.82
N LYS A 44 28.76 51.48 -3.65
CA LYS A 44 30.05 51.43 -4.40
C LYS A 44 31.15 50.55 -3.78
N SER A 45 32.15 50.28 -4.63
CA SER A 45 33.52 49.72 -4.49
C SER A 45 34.26 49.99 -3.17
N ARG A 46 35.38 49.29 -2.82
CA ARG A 46 36.54 48.92 -3.66
C ARG A 46 37.49 47.90 -2.96
N CYS A 47 38.40 47.27 -3.72
CA CYS A 47 39.26 46.15 -3.28
C CYS A 47 40.63 46.53 -2.67
N ARG A 48 41.13 45.71 -1.73
CA ARG A 48 42.53 45.21 -1.58
C ARG A 48 42.52 44.05 -0.53
N MET A 49 43.16 42.88 -0.65
CA MET A 49 44.43 42.35 -1.22
C MET A 49 45.68 42.44 -0.31
N VAL A 50 46.50 41.36 -0.35
CA VAL A 50 47.76 41.09 0.40
C VAL A 50 47.50 40.64 1.86
N SER A 51 47.82 39.42 2.37
CA SER A 51 48.95 38.45 2.22
C SER A 51 50.21 38.82 3.03
N THR A 52 51.19 37.97 3.36
CA THR A 52 51.40 36.49 3.25
C THR A 52 51.43 35.86 4.68
N THR A 53 52.20 34.86 5.19
CA THR A 53 53.33 34.00 4.72
C THR A 53 53.53 32.78 5.66
N ALA A 54 54.06 31.67 5.12
CA ALA A 54 55.00 30.69 5.76
C ALA A 54 54.56 29.82 6.97
N ALA A 55 55.05 28.57 7.13
CA ALA A 55 55.74 27.65 6.22
C ALA A 55 55.73 26.19 6.75
N ALA A 56 56.04 25.22 5.88
CA ALA A 56 56.31 23.81 6.20
C ALA A 56 57.80 23.47 5.94
N PRO A 57 58.21 22.21 6.18
CA PRO A 57 59.08 21.54 5.21
C PRO A 57 58.60 20.12 4.82
N GLN A 58 59.11 19.62 3.69
CA GLN A 58 58.92 18.25 3.17
C GLN A 58 60.25 17.48 3.14
N VAL A 59 60.20 16.18 2.84
CA VAL A 59 61.34 15.40 2.33
C VAL A 59 60.85 14.49 1.19
N ASP A 60 61.57 14.48 0.06
CA ASP A 60 61.28 13.66 -1.14
C ASP A 60 62.25 12.48 -1.29
N VAL A 61 61.82 11.41 -2.00
CA VAL A 61 62.71 10.50 -2.77
C VAL A 61 62.00 10.05 -4.06
N ALA A 62 62.71 10.01 -5.19
CA ALA A 62 62.22 9.59 -6.53
C ALA A 62 63.41 9.08 -7.40
N VAL A 63 63.32 8.58 -8.64
CA VAL A 63 62.23 8.44 -9.64
C VAL A 63 62.60 7.34 -10.66
N SER A 64 61.66 6.85 -11.51
CA SER A 64 61.84 6.33 -12.91
C SER A 64 60.84 5.19 -13.21
N THR A 65 59.94 5.16 -14.21
CA THR A 65 59.85 5.59 -15.63
C THR A 65 60.30 4.57 -16.70
N LYS A 66 59.39 4.29 -17.65
CA LYS A 66 59.66 4.39 -19.11
C LYS A 66 58.35 4.43 -19.92
N ARG A 67 58.44 4.87 -21.19
CA ARG A 67 57.34 5.11 -22.14
C ARG A 67 57.53 4.26 -23.40
N THR A 68 56.44 4.03 -24.14
CA THR A 68 56.38 4.24 -25.61
C THR A 68 54.93 4.41 -26.09
N ALA A 69 54.72 4.99 -27.27
CA ALA A 69 53.41 5.20 -27.89
C ALA A 69 53.52 5.37 -29.42
N THR A 70 52.48 4.98 -30.16
CA THR A 70 52.31 5.24 -31.61
C THR A 70 50.83 5.26 -32.03
N LYS A 71 50.55 5.86 -33.19
CA LYS A 71 49.26 6.07 -33.89
C LYS A 71 49.56 6.08 -35.41
N PRO A 72 48.58 6.18 -36.33
CA PRO A 72 47.25 5.53 -36.43
C PRO A 72 47.07 4.89 -37.84
N LEU A 73 45.85 4.50 -38.27
CA LEU A 73 45.28 4.84 -39.61
C LEU A 73 43.83 4.33 -39.84
N GLU A 74 42.97 5.23 -40.32
CA GLU A 74 41.79 5.11 -41.21
C GLU A 74 40.56 4.18 -40.95
N HIS A 75 39.50 4.48 -41.73
CA HIS A 75 38.11 3.98 -41.61
C HIS A 75 37.69 3.16 -42.87
N PRO A 76 36.52 2.48 -42.86
CA PRO A 76 35.37 3.15 -43.51
C PRO A 76 34.01 3.05 -42.77
N VAL A 77 33.42 4.23 -42.62
CA VAL A 77 31.99 4.60 -42.58
C VAL A 77 30.93 3.48 -42.70
N GLN A 78 29.98 3.44 -41.76
CA GLN A 78 28.54 3.49 -42.07
C GLN A 78 27.74 4.19 -40.97
N LYS A 79 26.67 4.91 -41.36
CA LYS A 79 25.84 5.75 -40.48
C LYS A 79 24.43 5.17 -40.33
N LYS A 80 23.85 5.29 -39.13
CA LYS A 80 22.52 5.88 -38.92
C LYS A 80 22.35 6.29 -37.46
N SER A 81 21.70 7.45 -37.25
CA SER A 81 21.63 8.15 -35.98
C SER A 81 20.31 7.91 -35.25
N SER A 82 20.38 7.59 -33.96
CA SER A 82 19.29 7.85 -33.02
C SER A 82 19.34 9.32 -32.57
N SER A 83 18.17 9.94 -32.40
CA SER A 83 18.05 11.28 -31.82
C SER A 83 16.83 11.32 -30.91
N ALA A 84 17.06 11.33 -29.59
CA ALA A 84 16.01 11.57 -28.63
C ALA A 84 15.55 13.03 -28.71
N ALA A 85 14.24 13.27 -28.71
CA ALA A 85 13.66 14.60 -28.65
C ALA A 85 13.05 14.84 -27.26
N LEU A 86 13.50 15.88 -26.56
CA LEU A 86 12.89 16.32 -25.31
C LEU A 86 11.53 17.00 -25.59
N LEU A 87 10.60 16.86 -24.65
CA LEU A 87 9.31 17.56 -24.67
C LEU A 87 9.49 19.03 -24.22
N PRO A 88 9.13 20.03 -25.03
CA PRO A 88 9.01 21.41 -24.58
C PRO A 88 7.65 21.64 -23.89
N GLN A 89 7.62 22.45 -22.83
CA GLN A 89 6.36 22.99 -22.31
C GLN A 89 5.84 24.13 -23.20
N PRO A 90 4.53 24.26 -23.43
CA PRO A 90 3.96 25.43 -24.10
C PRO A 90 3.87 26.61 -23.12
N ALA A 91 4.51 27.73 -23.46
CA ALA A 91 4.40 28.97 -22.71
C ALA A 91 3.05 29.67 -22.96
N SER A 92 2.63 30.51 -22.01
CA SER A 92 1.41 31.31 -22.10
C SER A 92 1.49 32.40 -23.17
N SER A 93 0.53 32.44 -24.09
CA SER A 93 0.27 33.60 -24.95
C SER A 93 -1.24 33.86 -25.05
N SER A 94 -1.64 35.10 -24.73
CA SER A 94 -3.04 35.53 -24.79
C SER A 94 -3.36 36.11 -26.17
N PRO A 95 -4.33 35.58 -26.92
CA PRO A 95 -4.92 36.29 -28.05
C PRO A 95 -5.84 37.42 -27.55
N ALA A 96 -6.03 38.45 -28.38
CA ALA A 96 -6.83 39.63 -28.03
C ALA A 96 -8.34 39.32 -27.91
N ILE A 97 -9.04 40.21 -27.18
CA ILE A 97 -10.50 40.15 -27.04
C ILE A 97 -11.17 40.53 -28.37
N THR A 98 -11.68 39.53 -29.08
CA THR A 98 -12.62 39.73 -30.20
C THR A 98 -13.98 39.20 -29.76
N SER A 99 -14.96 40.11 -29.62
CA SER A 99 -16.30 39.79 -29.12
C SER A 99 -17.06 38.89 -30.09
N LEU A 100 -17.28 37.63 -29.70
CA LEU A 100 -18.14 36.69 -30.43
C LEU A 100 -19.30 36.22 -29.54
N SER A 101 -20.49 36.49 -30.05
CA SER A 101 -21.82 36.09 -29.57
C SER A 101 -21.89 34.81 -28.74
N SER A 102 -22.64 34.87 -27.63
CA SER A 102 -23.13 33.71 -26.89
C SER A 102 -24.01 32.82 -27.78
N THR A 103 -23.42 31.78 -28.38
CA THR A 103 -24.17 30.75 -29.10
C THR A 103 -24.85 29.82 -28.12
N SER A 104 -26.19 29.80 -28.17
CA SER A 104 -26.98 28.76 -27.53
C SER A 104 -26.54 27.38 -28.02
N ALA A 105 -26.54 26.38 -27.12
CA ALA A 105 -26.22 25.01 -27.50
C ALA A 105 -27.19 24.54 -28.59
N PRO A 106 -26.72 23.84 -29.65
CA PRO A 106 -27.58 23.45 -30.76
C PRO A 106 -28.66 22.47 -30.30
N SER A 107 -29.91 22.93 -30.27
CA SER A 107 -31.08 22.21 -29.78
C SER A 107 -31.59 21.18 -30.79
N GLY A 108 -30.85 20.08 -30.94
CA GLY A 108 -31.22 19.01 -31.85
C GLY A 108 -30.25 17.82 -31.88
N PRO A 109 -30.58 16.77 -32.66
CA PRO A 109 -29.74 15.59 -32.79
C PRO A 109 -28.42 15.94 -33.52
N PRO A 110 -27.29 15.39 -33.07
CA PRO A 110 -25.98 15.71 -33.65
C PRO A 110 -25.85 15.21 -35.09
N ALA A 111 -25.09 15.92 -35.91
CA ALA A 111 -24.74 15.50 -37.27
C ALA A 111 -23.57 14.51 -37.25
N LEU A 112 -23.61 13.47 -38.07
CA LEU A 112 -22.52 12.52 -38.23
C LEU A 112 -21.32 13.13 -38.98
N PRO A 113 -20.08 12.99 -38.47
CA PRO A 113 -18.88 13.40 -39.20
C PRO A 113 -18.72 12.62 -40.52
N TYR A 114 -18.58 13.34 -41.63
CA TYR A 114 -18.43 12.78 -42.99
C TYR A 114 -17.18 11.88 -43.18
N THR A 115 -16.26 11.87 -42.21
CA THR A 115 -14.95 11.20 -42.26
C THR A 115 -14.95 9.75 -41.75
N LYS A 116 -16.02 9.27 -41.11
CA LYS A 116 -16.09 7.89 -40.59
C LYS A 116 -16.64 6.89 -41.60
N LEU A 117 -15.73 6.18 -42.28
CA LEU A 117 -16.05 4.96 -43.05
C LEU A 117 -16.85 3.98 -42.19
N SER A 118 -17.96 3.46 -42.73
CA SER A 118 -18.91 2.60 -42.04
C SER A 118 -19.66 1.72 -43.04
N PRO A 119 -20.01 0.47 -42.68
CA PRO A 119 -20.78 -0.41 -43.56
C PRO A 119 -22.29 -0.08 -43.64
N GLN A 120 -22.77 0.95 -42.93
CA GLN A 120 -24.17 1.41 -43.01
C GLN A 120 -24.30 2.76 -43.75
N PRO A 121 -25.32 2.94 -44.61
CA PRO A 121 -25.56 4.21 -45.30
C PRO A 121 -25.75 5.39 -44.34
N LEU A 122 -25.16 6.54 -44.66
CA LEU A 122 -25.16 7.74 -43.81
C LEU A 122 -26.59 8.19 -43.43
N ALA A 123 -27.54 8.12 -44.36
CA ALA A 123 -28.94 8.48 -44.10
C ALA A 123 -29.62 7.58 -43.05
N ASP A 124 -29.35 6.27 -43.09
CA ASP A 124 -29.86 5.32 -42.09
C ASP A 124 -29.21 5.56 -40.72
N ARG A 125 -27.90 5.88 -40.70
CA ARG A 125 -27.18 6.21 -39.47
C ARG A 125 -27.65 7.53 -38.86
N GLN A 126 -27.91 8.56 -39.66
CA GLN A 126 -28.41 9.85 -39.17
C GLN A 126 -29.83 9.71 -38.60
N LYS A 127 -30.68 8.87 -39.20
CA LYS A 127 -32.01 8.52 -38.65
C LYS A 127 -31.90 7.74 -37.35
N ALA A 128 -30.97 6.78 -37.26
CA ALA A 128 -30.68 6.04 -36.04
C ALA A 128 -30.19 6.97 -34.90
N LEU A 129 -29.29 7.89 -35.22
CA LEU A 129 -28.74 8.86 -34.27
C LEU A 129 -29.82 9.80 -33.73
N GLY A 130 -30.71 10.32 -34.58
CA GLY A 130 -31.89 11.08 -34.14
C GLY A 130 -32.85 10.27 -33.26
N THR A 131 -33.03 8.98 -33.56
CA THR A 131 -33.85 8.06 -32.74
C THR A 131 -33.25 7.84 -31.36
N LEU A 132 -31.92 7.68 -31.25
CA LEU A 132 -31.20 7.52 -29.99
C LEU A 132 -31.19 8.82 -29.18
N TYR A 133 -30.91 9.96 -29.83
CA TYR A 133 -30.91 11.28 -29.21
C TYR A 133 -32.25 11.57 -28.52
N ALA A 134 -33.38 11.34 -29.20
CA ALA A 134 -34.72 11.57 -28.64
C ALA A 134 -35.10 10.66 -27.46
N GLN A 135 -34.34 9.58 -27.17
CA GLN A 135 -34.47 8.81 -25.93
C GLN A 135 -33.52 9.31 -24.84
N PHE A 136 -32.28 9.66 -25.19
CA PHE A 136 -31.31 10.22 -24.24
C PHE A 136 -31.73 11.62 -23.73
N GLU A 137 -32.29 12.46 -24.59
CA GLU A 137 -32.83 13.78 -24.24
C GLU A 137 -33.95 13.67 -23.19
N LYS A 138 -34.88 12.72 -23.38
CA LYS A 138 -35.93 12.42 -22.40
C LYS A 138 -35.37 11.86 -21.09
N LEU A 139 -34.44 10.91 -21.19
CA LEU A 139 -33.81 10.27 -20.03
C LEU A 139 -33.05 11.28 -19.17
N TYR A 140 -32.26 12.16 -19.79
CA TYR A 140 -31.39 13.13 -19.13
C TYR A 140 -32.07 14.47 -18.80
N SER A 141 -33.39 14.57 -18.97
CA SER A 141 -34.18 15.79 -18.74
C SER A 141 -33.92 16.51 -17.40
N ARG A 142 -33.49 15.80 -16.35
CA ARG A 142 -33.12 16.35 -15.03
C ARG A 142 -31.69 16.92 -14.93
N VAL A 143 -30.80 16.58 -15.86
CA VAL A 143 -29.36 16.92 -15.80
C VAL A 143 -28.86 17.68 -17.04
N LEU A 144 -29.69 17.88 -18.06
CA LEU A 144 -29.31 18.61 -19.28
C LEU A 144 -28.94 20.07 -19.03
N ASP A 145 -29.55 20.75 -18.05
CA ASP A 145 -29.21 22.14 -17.70
C ASP A 145 -27.75 22.29 -17.23
N GLN A 146 -27.22 21.26 -16.57
CA GLN A 146 -25.82 21.21 -16.11
C GLN A 146 -24.88 20.62 -17.17
N HIS A 147 -25.39 19.71 -18.02
CA HIS A 147 -24.61 18.99 -19.02
C HIS A 147 -25.31 18.93 -20.40
N PRO A 148 -25.45 20.07 -21.11
CA PRO A 148 -26.30 20.17 -22.30
C PRO A 148 -25.86 19.32 -23.50
N LYS A 149 -24.59 18.88 -23.54
CA LYS A 149 -24.06 17.99 -24.59
C LYS A 149 -24.25 16.51 -24.31
N LEU A 150 -24.61 16.11 -23.08
CA LEU A 150 -24.59 14.71 -22.62
C LEU A 150 -25.48 13.78 -23.47
N ALA A 151 -26.64 14.26 -23.93
CA ALA A 151 -27.51 13.52 -24.82
C ALA A 151 -26.92 13.34 -26.23
N GLN A 152 -26.25 14.37 -26.77
CA GLN A 152 -25.58 14.32 -28.07
C GLN A 152 -24.40 13.34 -28.04
N GLU A 153 -23.55 13.44 -27.02
CA GLU A 153 -22.40 12.56 -26.80
C GLU A 153 -22.81 11.11 -26.56
N SER A 154 -23.83 10.86 -25.73
CA SER A 154 -24.35 9.50 -25.49
C SER A 154 -24.97 8.88 -26.74
N ALA A 155 -25.71 9.66 -27.53
CA ALA A 155 -26.30 9.20 -28.79
C ALA A 155 -25.23 8.86 -29.83
N LEU A 156 -24.22 9.72 -30.00
CA LEU A 156 -23.07 9.48 -30.88
C LEU A 156 -22.31 8.21 -30.46
N ASN A 157 -21.95 8.08 -29.18
CA ASN A 157 -21.22 6.93 -28.68
C ASN A 157 -22.00 5.62 -28.86
N GLN A 158 -23.33 5.63 -28.64
CA GLN A 158 -24.18 4.45 -28.84
C GLN A 158 -24.31 4.08 -30.33
N GLU A 159 -24.44 5.05 -31.23
CA GLU A 159 -24.49 4.81 -32.68
C GLU A 159 -23.16 4.23 -33.18
N ASP A 160 -22.04 4.86 -32.79
CA ASP A 160 -20.69 4.52 -33.19
C ASP A 160 -20.23 3.14 -32.63
N GLU A 161 -20.70 2.76 -31.44
CA GLU A 161 -20.58 1.39 -30.90
C GLU A 161 -21.39 0.39 -31.75
N THR A 162 -22.64 0.73 -32.09
CA THR A 162 -23.55 -0.15 -32.83
C THR A 162 -23.10 -0.37 -34.28
N SER A 163 -22.60 0.67 -34.95
CA SER A 163 -22.08 0.60 -36.32
C SER A 163 -20.84 -0.31 -36.40
N ARG A 164 -19.87 -0.17 -35.49
CA ARG A 164 -18.69 -1.06 -35.44
C ARG A 164 -19.07 -2.54 -35.22
N ASN A 165 -20.04 -2.80 -34.35
CA ASN A 165 -20.42 -4.15 -33.96
C ASN A 165 -21.38 -4.85 -34.94
N THR A 166 -21.82 -4.19 -36.01
CA THR A 166 -22.77 -4.79 -36.98
C THR A 166 -22.29 -4.64 -38.43
N ARG A 167 -22.34 -5.74 -39.20
CA ARG A 167 -21.94 -5.77 -40.62
C ARG A 167 -23.11 -5.74 -41.61
N SER A 168 -24.35 -5.91 -41.13
CA SER A 168 -25.57 -5.94 -41.95
C SER A 168 -26.52 -4.83 -41.52
N ILE A 169 -27.14 -4.16 -42.50
CA ILE A 169 -28.09 -3.07 -42.25
C ILE A 169 -29.35 -3.53 -41.49
N LYS A 170 -29.77 -4.79 -41.66
CA LYS A 170 -30.88 -5.38 -40.89
C LYS A 170 -30.50 -5.54 -39.41
N ALA A 171 -29.31 -6.09 -39.15
CA ALA A 171 -28.78 -6.23 -37.79
C ALA A 171 -28.59 -4.88 -37.10
N TYR A 172 -28.03 -3.89 -37.81
CA TYR A 172 -27.89 -2.52 -37.33
C TYR A 172 -29.25 -1.91 -36.92
N LYS A 173 -30.26 -1.94 -37.79
CA LYS A 173 -31.58 -1.38 -37.50
C LYS A 173 -32.26 -2.06 -36.31
N MET A 174 -32.10 -3.38 -36.17
CA MET A 174 -32.59 -4.11 -34.99
C MET A 174 -31.83 -3.73 -33.70
N ALA A 175 -30.50 -3.61 -33.75
CA ALA A 175 -29.68 -3.23 -32.60
C ALA A 175 -29.95 -1.80 -32.13
N ILE A 176 -30.12 -0.84 -33.05
CA ILE A 176 -30.53 0.54 -32.73
C ILE A 176 -31.92 0.56 -32.06
N HIS A 177 -32.89 -0.21 -32.56
CA HIS A 177 -34.21 -0.31 -31.93
C HIS A 177 -34.13 -0.92 -30.52
N GLN A 178 -33.38 -2.01 -30.35
CA GLN A 178 -33.13 -2.61 -29.03
C GLN A 178 -32.43 -1.64 -28.07
N ALA A 179 -31.46 -0.86 -28.55
CA ALA A 179 -30.79 0.15 -27.76
C ALA A 179 -31.76 1.28 -27.33
N ALA A 180 -32.56 1.81 -28.25
CA ALA A 180 -33.56 2.84 -27.95
C ALA A 180 -34.57 2.37 -26.88
N VAL A 181 -35.10 1.13 -27.00
CA VAL A 181 -35.99 0.52 -25.99
C VAL A 181 -35.25 0.24 -24.66
N SER A 182 -33.95 -0.05 -24.70
CA SER A 182 -33.11 -0.21 -23.50
C SER A 182 -32.67 1.12 -22.86
N ILE A 183 -32.85 2.26 -23.53
CA ILE A 183 -32.61 3.61 -23.00
C ILE A 183 -33.89 4.14 -22.37
N SER A 184 -35.04 4.02 -23.05
CA SER A 184 -36.34 4.51 -22.55
C SER A 184 -36.88 3.78 -21.32
N ARG A 185 -36.31 2.62 -20.96
CA ARG A 185 -36.61 1.85 -19.74
C ARG A 185 -35.68 2.13 -18.55
N ARG A 186 -34.69 3.03 -18.69
CA ARG A 186 -33.77 3.36 -17.59
C ARG A 186 -34.42 4.33 -16.59
N ALA A 187 -33.98 4.29 -15.34
CA ALA A 187 -34.31 5.33 -14.36
C ALA A 187 -33.61 6.66 -14.75
N PRO A 188 -34.31 7.82 -14.71
CA PRO A 188 -33.68 9.12 -14.90
C PRO A 188 -32.51 9.34 -13.92
N PRO A 189 -31.36 9.87 -14.35
CA PRO A 189 -30.32 10.33 -13.44
C PRO A 189 -30.74 11.62 -12.74
N ASP A 190 -30.56 11.67 -11.42
CA ASP A 190 -30.75 12.90 -10.63
C ASP A 190 -29.49 13.76 -10.51
N ARG A 191 -28.32 13.20 -10.87
CA ARG A 191 -27.03 13.88 -10.94
C ARG A 191 -26.08 13.17 -11.90
N VAL A 192 -24.95 13.81 -12.23
CA VAL A 192 -23.79 13.17 -12.87
C VAL A 192 -22.69 13.03 -11.80
N PRO A 193 -22.01 11.87 -11.66
CA PRO A 193 -22.22 10.61 -12.38
C PRO A 193 -23.43 9.81 -11.86
N HIS A 194 -24.00 8.97 -12.73
CA HIS A 194 -25.08 8.03 -12.41
C HIS A 194 -25.04 6.81 -13.35
N ILE A 195 -25.47 5.65 -12.85
CA ILE A 195 -25.34 4.33 -13.51
C ILE A 195 -26.07 4.21 -14.85
N SER A 196 -27.10 5.03 -15.06
CA SER A 196 -27.92 5.04 -16.29
C SER A 196 -27.38 5.95 -17.40
N ILE A 197 -26.21 6.57 -17.22
CA ILE A 197 -25.56 7.45 -18.20
C ILE A 197 -24.61 6.63 -19.10
N GLY A 198 -24.64 6.89 -20.40
CA GLY A 198 -23.76 6.26 -21.41
C GLY A 198 -24.43 5.19 -22.28
N THR A 199 -23.63 4.43 -23.02
CA THR A 199 -24.12 3.37 -23.92
C THR A 199 -24.76 2.22 -23.13
N VAL A 200 -25.60 1.42 -23.78
CA VAL A 200 -26.21 0.22 -23.20
C VAL A 200 -25.15 -0.76 -22.68
N LYS A 201 -24.00 -0.86 -23.35
CA LYS A 201 -22.86 -1.66 -22.87
C LYS A 201 -22.23 -1.04 -21.62
N GLN A 202 -22.00 0.28 -21.61
CA GLN A 202 -21.45 0.98 -20.45
C GLN A 202 -22.36 0.86 -19.22
N CYS A 203 -23.66 1.09 -19.35
CA CYS A 203 -24.60 0.97 -18.23
C CYS A 203 -24.74 -0.48 -17.72
N ARG A 204 -24.64 -1.49 -18.61
CA ARG A 204 -24.61 -2.90 -18.18
C ARG A 204 -23.35 -3.22 -17.38
N ALA A 205 -22.17 -2.82 -17.88
CA ALA A 205 -20.91 -3.01 -17.17
C ALA A 205 -20.87 -2.25 -15.83
N ALA A 206 -21.48 -1.05 -15.77
CA ALA A 206 -21.61 -0.29 -14.54
C ALA A 206 -22.59 -0.94 -13.53
N ALA A 207 -23.70 -1.52 -14.01
CA ALA A 207 -24.64 -2.28 -13.17
C ALA A 207 -24.01 -3.58 -12.65
N GLU A 208 -23.29 -4.31 -13.50
CA GLU A 208 -22.54 -5.51 -13.14
C GLU A 208 -21.44 -5.18 -12.11
N ALA A 209 -20.66 -4.12 -12.34
CA ALA A 209 -19.67 -3.64 -11.37
C ALA A 209 -20.29 -3.18 -10.05
N ALA A 210 -21.46 -2.53 -10.07
CA ALA A 210 -22.15 -2.09 -8.86
C ALA A 210 -22.73 -3.27 -8.05
N GLU A 211 -23.30 -4.28 -8.71
CA GLU A 211 -23.75 -5.50 -8.02
C GLU A 211 -22.57 -6.35 -7.54
N ILE A 212 -21.44 -6.39 -8.26
CA ILE A 212 -20.19 -7.01 -7.78
C ILE A 212 -19.68 -6.27 -6.54
N ALA A 213 -19.63 -4.93 -6.54
CA ALA A 213 -19.18 -4.13 -5.40
C ALA A 213 -20.12 -4.26 -4.18
N LYS A 214 -21.42 -4.39 -4.41
CA LYS A 214 -22.43 -4.68 -3.38
C LYS A 214 -22.29 -6.11 -2.84
N ALA A 215 -22.03 -7.09 -3.69
CA ALA A 215 -21.78 -8.48 -3.31
C ALA A 215 -20.43 -8.67 -2.60
N SER A 216 -19.41 -7.86 -2.89
CA SER A 216 -18.12 -7.85 -2.20
C SER A 216 -18.05 -6.90 -1.00
N LYS A 217 -19.04 -6.02 -0.78
CA LYS A 217 -19.03 -5.11 0.38
C LYS A 217 -19.00 -5.90 1.68
N LEU A 218 -17.96 -5.66 2.48
CA LEU A 218 -17.85 -6.15 3.84
C LEU A 218 -18.76 -5.30 4.76
N THR A 219 -19.44 -5.97 5.67
CA THR A 219 -20.14 -5.40 6.83
C THR A 219 -20.06 -6.44 7.95
N THR A 220 -20.06 -6.02 9.21
CA THR A 220 -20.03 -6.94 10.38
C THR A 220 -20.97 -8.13 10.21
N GLN A 221 -22.25 -7.87 9.90
CA GLN A 221 -23.30 -8.89 9.67
C GLN A 221 -22.96 -9.97 8.63
N ARG A 222 -22.08 -9.70 7.65
CA ARG A 222 -21.69 -10.65 6.60
C ARG A 222 -20.42 -11.44 6.92
N VAL A 223 -19.64 -11.00 7.91
CA VAL A 223 -18.35 -11.62 8.28
C VAL A 223 -18.30 -12.13 9.72
N ASP A 224 -19.32 -11.84 10.55
CA ASP A 224 -19.39 -12.29 11.95
C ASP A 224 -19.24 -13.82 12.06
N ASN A 225 -19.93 -14.57 11.18
CA ASN A 225 -19.82 -16.04 11.06
C ASN A 225 -18.49 -16.54 10.48
N LEU A 226 -17.54 -15.65 10.17
CA LEU A 226 -16.19 -15.95 9.69
C LEU A 226 -15.10 -15.56 10.72
N CYS A 227 -15.49 -14.92 11.83
CA CYS A 227 -14.60 -14.71 12.98
C CYS A 227 -14.29 -16.05 13.64
N HIS A 228 -13.04 -16.27 14.01
CA HIS A 228 -12.61 -17.49 14.69
C HIS A 228 -12.92 -17.40 16.18
N ASP A 229 -13.38 -18.50 16.78
CA ASP A 229 -13.53 -18.57 18.23
C ASP A 229 -12.18 -18.63 18.97
N ILE A 230 -12.20 -18.31 20.27
CA ILE A 230 -10.98 -18.22 21.09
C ILE A 230 -10.27 -19.58 21.19
N GLU A 231 -11.02 -20.69 21.22
CA GLU A 231 -10.44 -22.04 21.22
C GLU A 231 -9.65 -22.33 19.92
N THR A 232 -10.18 -21.89 18.78
CA THR A 232 -9.50 -21.96 17.48
C THR A 232 -8.28 -21.06 17.46
N LEU A 233 -8.37 -19.81 17.93
CA LEU A 233 -7.23 -18.88 17.98
C LEU A 233 -6.09 -19.44 18.86
N VAL A 234 -6.39 -19.88 20.08
CA VAL A 234 -5.41 -20.53 20.97
C VAL A 234 -4.83 -21.78 20.30
N GLN A 235 -5.66 -22.60 19.64
CA GLN A 235 -5.19 -23.76 18.89
C GLN A 235 -4.21 -23.40 17.73
N TRP A 236 -4.34 -22.22 17.13
CA TRP A 236 -3.43 -21.75 16.07
C TRP A 236 -2.19 -21.00 16.59
N GLY A 237 -2.05 -20.82 17.90
CA GLY A 237 -0.87 -20.24 18.55
C GLY A 237 -1.01 -18.77 18.93
N TYR A 238 -2.24 -18.23 19.00
CA TYR A 238 -2.49 -16.92 19.58
C TYR A 238 -2.32 -16.96 21.11
N PRO A 239 -1.89 -15.85 21.74
CA PRO A 239 -1.95 -15.74 23.20
C PRO A 239 -3.41 -15.87 23.68
N ASP A 240 -3.64 -16.61 24.78
CA ASP A 240 -4.99 -16.78 25.33
C ASP A 240 -5.54 -15.45 25.86
N TYR A 241 -6.63 -14.99 25.26
CA TYR A 241 -7.33 -13.76 25.62
C TYR A 241 -7.81 -13.76 27.08
N ASN A 242 -8.11 -14.93 27.64
CA ASN A 242 -8.65 -15.08 28.99
C ASN A 242 -7.54 -15.24 30.06
N ASN A 243 -6.26 -15.31 29.68
CA ASN A 243 -5.17 -15.47 30.63
C ASN A 243 -4.79 -14.13 31.28
N GLU A 244 -5.35 -13.88 32.46
CA GLU A 244 -5.07 -12.67 33.26
C GLU A 244 -3.59 -12.50 33.64
N GLU A 245 -2.79 -13.58 33.69
CA GLU A 245 -1.35 -13.49 34.00
C GLU A 245 -0.59 -12.68 32.94
N LEU A 246 -1.06 -12.69 31.68
CA LEU A 246 -0.47 -11.90 30.58
C LEU A 246 -0.68 -10.39 30.75
N LEU A 247 -1.70 -9.99 31.54
CA LEU A 247 -2.09 -8.61 31.79
C LEU A 247 -1.38 -7.99 33.00
N ALA A 248 -0.70 -8.82 33.81
CA ALA A 248 -0.02 -8.42 35.04
C ALA A 248 0.97 -7.26 34.83
N PRO A 249 1.24 -6.42 35.86
CA PRO A 249 2.30 -5.42 35.77
C PRO A 249 3.67 -6.09 35.57
N PRO A 250 4.57 -5.51 34.77
CA PRO A 250 5.82 -6.17 34.42
C PRO A 250 6.74 -6.28 35.63
N VAL A 251 7.38 -7.44 35.76
CA VAL A 251 8.57 -7.57 36.60
C VAL A 251 9.67 -6.71 35.95
N ILE A 252 10.38 -5.90 36.73
CA ILE A 252 11.36 -4.95 36.18
C ILE A 252 12.63 -5.68 35.74
N ILE A 253 12.58 -6.30 34.56
CA ILE A 253 13.69 -6.95 33.87
C ILE A 253 14.23 -5.96 32.83
N SER A 254 15.35 -5.31 33.14
CA SER A 254 15.97 -4.30 32.26
C SER A 254 16.60 -4.92 30.99
N SER A 255 17.09 -6.15 31.09
CA SER A 255 17.74 -6.88 30.01
C SER A 255 17.68 -8.39 30.26
N ILE A 256 17.64 -9.17 29.18
CA ILE A 256 17.72 -10.63 29.24
C ILE A 256 19.20 -11.00 29.41
N THR A 257 19.57 -11.55 30.57
CA THR A 257 20.95 -11.99 30.88
C THR A 257 21.20 -13.47 30.58
N GLU A 258 20.17 -14.20 30.13
CA GLU A 258 20.25 -15.62 29.78
C GLU A 258 20.72 -15.82 28.34
N ARG A 259 21.59 -16.82 28.11
CA ARG A 259 22.00 -17.24 26.76
C ARG A 259 20.80 -17.77 25.98
N GLN A 260 20.76 -17.46 24.68
CA GLN A 260 19.65 -17.80 23.79
C GLN A 260 20.11 -18.70 22.64
N VAL A 261 19.20 -19.55 22.13
CA VAL A 261 19.45 -20.38 20.94
C VAL A 261 19.17 -19.54 19.70
N CYS A 262 20.16 -19.41 18.80
CA CYS A 262 20.02 -18.60 17.59
C CYS A 262 18.99 -19.19 16.62
N ASP A 263 17.98 -18.42 16.24
CA ASP A 263 16.91 -18.88 15.36
C ASP A 263 17.36 -19.11 13.91
N ARG A 264 18.53 -18.59 13.53
CA ARG A 264 19.20 -18.82 12.26
C ARG A 264 20.10 -20.06 12.28
N CYS A 265 21.23 -20.00 13.00
CA CYS A 265 22.26 -21.05 12.96
C CYS A 265 22.14 -22.13 14.06
N LYS A 266 21.20 -22.00 15.00
CA LYS A 266 20.93 -22.94 16.10
C LYS A 266 22.08 -23.16 17.10
N LYS A 267 23.09 -22.26 17.11
CA LYS A 267 24.11 -22.15 18.16
C LYS A 267 23.62 -21.29 19.32
N ASP A 268 24.14 -21.53 20.53
CA ASP A 268 23.89 -20.70 21.72
C ASP A 268 24.74 -19.42 21.71
N PHE A 269 24.13 -18.27 22.00
CA PHE A 269 24.80 -16.96 22.05
C PHE A 269 24.27 -16.11 23.21
N ASP A 270 24.91 -14.97 23.48
CA ASP A 270 24.43 -13.96 24.44
C ASP A 270 23.94 -12.72 23.67
N PRO A 271 22.64 -12.35 23.73
CA PRO A 271 22.13 -11.17 23.01
C PRO A 271 22.82 -9.84 23.36
N ASN A 272 23.48 -9.75 24.52
CA ASN A 272 24.15 -8.54 24.98
C ASN A 272 25.57 -8.39 24.40
N VAL A 273 26.18 -9.49 23.95
CA VAL A 273 27.48 -9.50 23.27
C VAL A 273 27.32 -9.08 21.81
N GLU A 274 28.28 -8.32 21.29
CA GLU A 274 28.35 -7.96 19.87
C GLU A 274 29.23 -9.00 19.14
N TYR A 275 28.77 -9.43 17.96
CA TYR A 275 29.35 -10.52 17.17
C TYR A 275 29.77 -10.01 15.78
N GLU A 276 30.77 -10.64 15.17
CA GLU A 276 31.29 -10.23 13.86
C GLU A 276 30.52 -10.92 12.71
N LEU A 277 30.63 -10.35 11.50
CA LEU A 277 30.04 -10.97 10.30
C LEU A 277 30.78 -12.29 10.00
N GLY A 278 30.06 -13.40 10.13
CA GLY A 278 30.57 -14.77 9.90
C GLY A 278 30.26 -15.73 11.04
N ASP A 279 30.01 -15.22 12.26
CA ASP A 279 29.69 -16.05 13.43
C ASP A 279 28.40 -16.88 13.24
N CYS A 280 27.39 -16.27 12.61
CA CYS A 280 26.12 -16.91 12.25
C CYS A 280 25.98 -17.11 10.74
N THR A 281 26.50 -18.23 10.24
CA THR A 281 26.19 -18.80 8.91
C THR A 281 24.85 -19.54 8.93
N PHE A 282 23.97 -19.29 7.95
CA PHE A 282 22.64 -19.91 7.88
C PHE A 282 22.07 -20.03 6.46
N HIS A 283 20.85 -20.57 6.35
CA HIS A 283 20.02 -20.58 5.13
C HIS A 283 18.70 -19.87 5.42
N TYR A 284 18.43 -18.75 4.75
CA TYR A 284 17.14 -18.06 4.88
C TYR A 284 16.00 -18.80 4.13
N GLY A 285 16.33 -19.54 3.08
CA GLY A 285 15.36 -20.26 2.25
C GLY A 285 14.96 -21.60 2.86
N ARG A 286 13.66 -21.90 2.92
CA ARG A 286 13.17 -23.21 3.39
C ARG A 286 13.52 -24.33 2.38
N PRO A 287 13.87 -25.55 2.82
CA PRO A 287 14.15 -26.66 1.92
C PRO A 287 12.88 -27.14 1.22
N ARG A 288 12.92 -27.26 -0.11
CA ARG A 288 11.83 -27.77 -0.96
C ARG A 288 12.20 -29.12 -1.58
N PRO A 289 11.25 -30.05 -1.77
CA PRO A 289 11.51 -31.34 -2.40
C PRO A 289 11.59 -31.19 -3.92
N GLU A 290 12.70 -31.61 -4.52
CA GLU A 290 12.95 -31.61 -5.96
C GLU A 290 13.25 -33.03 -6.46
N ARG A 291 12.92 -33.35 -7.72
CA ARG A 291 13.28 -34.62 -8.36
C ARG A 291 14.54 -34.44 -9.19
N ARG A 292 15.64 -35.10 -8.79
CA ARG A 292 16.89 -35.21 -9.56
C ARG A 292 17.26 -36.68 -9.70
N GLU A 293 17.59 -37.11 -10.91
CA GLU A 293 18.04 -38.49 -11.21
C GLU A 293 17.11 -39.58 -10.63
N GLY A 294 15.79 -39.34 -10.70
CA GLY A 294 14.75 -40.21 -10.12
C GLY A 294 14.59 -40.14 -8.60
N ARG A 295 15.58 -39.61 -7.87
CA ARG A 295 15.56 -39.43 -6.40
C ARG A 295 14.84 -38.14 -6.01
N ARG A 296 14.29 -38.11 -4.79
CA ARG A 296 13.73 -36.91 -4.16
C ARG A 296 14.78 -36.29 -3.24
N VAL A 297 15.44 -35.22 -3.70
CA VAL A 297 16.36 -34.41 -2.89
C VAL A 297 15.61 -33.24 -2.26
N TRP A 298 16.15 -32.69 -1.17
CA TRP A 298 15.58 -31.51 -0.50
C TRP A 298 16.56 -30.36 -0.61
N LEU A 299 16.22 -29.32 -1.38
CA LEU A 299 17.11 -28.22 -1.73
C LEU A 299 16.66 -26.92 -1.07
N TYR A 300 17.58 -26.17 -0.44
CA TYR A 300 17.28 -24.88 0.15
C TYR A 300 16.97 -23.83 -0.93
N SER A 301 15.81 -23.16 -0.83
CA SER A 301 15.34 -22.22 -1.86
C SER A 301 16.20 -20.96 -2.03
N CYS A 302 17.17 -20.73 -1.14
CA CYS A 302 18.11 -19.61 -1.17
C CYS A 302 19.36 -19.85 -2.04
N CYS A 303 19.78 -21.11 -2.22
CA CYS A 303 21.07 -21.43 -2.85
C CYS A 303 21.13 -22.78 -3.60
N GLY A 304 20.06 -23.57 -3.60
CA GLY A 304 20.01 -24.87 -4.29
C GLY A 304 20.86 -25.98 -3.65
N LYS A 305 21.57 -25.72 -2.54
CA LYS A 305 22.30 -26.74 -1.77
C LYS A 305 21.34 -27.73 -1.09
N GLU A 306 21.78 -28.97 -0.87
CA GLU A 306 20.99 -30.00 -0.19
C GLU A 306 20.82 -29.75 1.33
N ARG A 307 19.71 -30.24 1.88
CA ARG A 307 19.35 -30.14 3.30
C ARG A 307 20.41 -30.81 4.20
N GLY A 308 21.17 -30.00 4.93
CA GLY A 308 22.30 -30.44 5.74
C GLY A 308 23.64 -29.81 5.33
N ALA A 309 23.71 -29.19 4.14
CA ALA A 309 24.86 -28.38 3.75
C ALA A 309 25.03 -27.15 4.67
N PRO A 310 26.28 -26.68 4.90
CA PRO A 310 26.52 -25.45 5.66
C PRO A 310 25.86 -24.23 4.98
N GLY A 311 25.68 -23.16 5.77
CA GLY A 311 24.98 -21.94 5.37
C GLY A 311 25.41 -21.37 4.01
N CYS A 312 24.52 -20.58 3.42
CA CYS A 312 24.79 -19.83 2.20
C CYS A 312 24.94 -18.32 2.41
N GLU A 313 24.70 -17.86 3.63
CA GLU A 313 24.65 -16.45 3.99
C GLU A 313 25.16 -16.26 5.42
N ASP A 314 25.95 -15.20 5.61
CA ASP A 314 26.43 -14.72 6.90
C ASP A 314 25.49 -13.65 7.45
N GLY A 315 25.35 -13.59 8.76
CA GLY A 315 24.58 -12.55 9.44
C GLY A 315 24.81 -12.54 10.94
N ILE A 316 23.97 -11.78 11.63
CA ILE A 316 24.03 -11.62 13.10
C ILE A 316 23.20 -12.72 13.77
N HIS A 317 23.59 -13.12 14.99
CA HIS A 317 22.80 -14.02 15.82
C HIS A 317 21.50 -13.34 16.28
N VAL A 318 20.36 -14.03 16.13
CA VAL A 318 19.03 -13.51 16.48
C VAL A 318 18.18 -14.58 17.15
N PHE A 319 17.17 -14.19 17.93
CA PHE A 319 16.29 -15.11 18.65
C PHE A 319 14.86 -14.57 18.78
N SER A 320 13.94 -15.47 19.06
CA SER A 320 12.55 -15.16 19.39
C SER A 320 12.03 -16.10 20.48
N PHE A 321 11.22 -15.55 21.39
CA PHE A 321 10.50 -16.34 22.42
C PHE A 321 9.34 -17.18 21.86
N LYS A 322 8.95 -16.95 20.59
CA LYS A 322 7.91 -17.70 19.88
C LYS A 322 6.58 -17.61 20.64
N GLU A 323 6.04 -18.74 21.09
CA GLU A 323 4.76 -18.86 21.79
C GLU A 323 4.91 -18.79 23.33
N ASP A 324 6.09 -18.43 23.85
CA ASP A 324 6.34 -18.21 25.29
C ASP A 324 5.81 -16.83 25.74
N ASP A 325 4.48 -16.72 25.79
CA ASP A 325 3.79 -15.47 26.10
C ASP A 325 4.02 -14.97 27.53
N ALA A 326 4.34 -15.88 28.47
CA ALA A 326 4.69 -15.51 29.83
C ALA A 326 6.01 -14.69 29.89
N LYS A 327 7.07 -15.12 29.18
CA LYS A 327 8.30 -14.32 29.06
C LYS A 327 8.08 -13.03 28.30
N LEU A 328 7.25 -13.06 27.25
CA LEU A 328 6.92 -11.88 26.46
C LEU A 328 6.16 -10.83 27.30
N ALA A 329 5.23 -11.25 28.15
CA ALA A 329 4.49 -10.40 29.10
C ALA A 329 5.38 -9.86 30.23
N ALA A 330 6.29 -10.68 30.76
CA ALA A 330 7.22 -10.26 31.82
C ALA A 330 8.15 -9.12 31.41
N LEU A 331 8.52 -9.04 30.12
CA LEU A 331 9.30 -7.93 29.55
C LEU A 331 8.44 -6.70 29.25
N GLU A 332 7.26 -6.90 28.67
CA GLU A 332 6.33 -5.85 28.26
C GLU A 332 4.91 -6.44 28.24
N PRO A 333 4.01 -6.00 29.13
CA PRO A 333 2.77 -6.73 29.43
C PRO A 333 1.74 -6.59 28.31
N TYR A 334 0.87 -7.58 28.18
CA TYR A 334 -0.27 -7.50 27.28
C TYR A 334 -1.33 -6.52 27.78
N ARG A 335 -2.13 -5.99 26.85
CA ARG A 335 -3.36 -5.23 27.16
C ARG A 335 -4.47 -5.73 26.27
N THR A 336 -5.69 -5.84 26.78
CA THR A 336 -6.86 -6.09 25.91
C THR A 336 -7.24 -4.82 25.17
N THR A 337 -7.83 -4.93 23.98
CA THR A 337 -8.38 -3.75 23.27
C THR A 337 -9.36 -2.97 24.16
N GLN A 338 -10.16 -3.67 24.97
CA GLN A 338 -11.09 -3.07 25.94
C GLN A 338 -10.38 -2.21 26.98
N GLN A 339 -9.25 -2.65 27.54
CA GLN A 339 -8.45 -1.86 28.48
C GLN A 339 -7.93 -0.58 27.82
N VAL A 340 -7.24 -0.69 26.68
CA VAL A 340 -6.63 0.48 26.01
C VAL A 340 -7.68 1.49 25.54
N HIS A 341 -8.84 1.02 25.08
CA HIS A 341 -9.96 1.88 24.68
C HIS A 341 -10.61 2.57 25.90
N SER A 342 -10.84 1.85 27.01
CA SER A 342 -11.40 2.42 28.25
C SER A 342 -10.52 3.47 28.94
N GLN A 343 -9.21 3.49 28.63
CA GLN A 343 -8.26 4.48 29.14
C GLN A 343 -8.13 5.73 28.25
N ASN A 344 -8.96 5.84 27.20
CA ASN A 344 -8.92 6.94 26.23
C ASN A 344 -10.32 7.53 26.00
N ASP A 345 -10.75 8.44 26.88
CA ASP A 345 -12.06 9.12 26.82
C ASP A 345 -12.38 9.83 25.48
N ILE A 346 -11.38 10.04 24.63
CA ILE A 346 -11.49 10.73 23.34
C ILE A 346 -11.79 9.75 22.17
N LEU A 347 -11.53 8.45 22.31
CA LEU A 347 -11.51 7.49 21.18
C LEU A 347 -12.84 6.78 20.89
N ALA A 348 -13.88 6.99 21.71
CA ALA A 348 -15.14 6.23 21.69
C ALA A 348 -15.99 6.33 20.40
N SER A 349 -15.58 7.11 19.39
CA SER A 349 -16.31 7.35 18.15
C SER A 349 -15.46 7.22 16.86
N GLY A 350 -14.22 6.72 16.94
CA GLY A 350 -13.29 6.67 15.80
C GLY A 350 -12.98 5.28 15.24
N ALA A 351 -13.39 4.21 15.92
CA ALA A 351 -13.05 2.83 15.53
C ALA A 351 -13.85 2.34 14.30
N PHE A 352 -13.19 1.56 13.45
CA PHE A 352 -13.76 0.98 12.24
C PHE A 352 -14.55 -0.31 12.56
N GLU A 353 -15.52 -0.69 11.71
CA GLU A 353 -16.21 -1.99 11.87
C GLU A 353 -15.28 -3.17 11.54
N ILE A 354 -14.47 -3.03 10.49
CA ILE A 354 -13.58 -4.07 9.96
C ILE A 354 -12.29 -3.36 9.52
N VAL A 355 -11.13 -3.96 9.80
CA VAL A 355 -9.83 -3.48 9.28
C VAL A 355 -8.99 -4.64 8.78
N GLY A 356 -8.12 -4.38 7.80
CA GLY A 356 -6.97 -5.25 7.51
C GLY A 356 -5.76 -4.79 8.32
N MET A 357 -4.97 -5.73 8.85
CA MET A 357 -3.75 -5.45 9.62
C MET A 357 -2.60 -6.35 9.16
N ASP A 358 -1.39 -5.80 9.14
CA ASP A 358 -0.13 -6.53 8.92
C ASP A 358 1.03 -5.76 9.58
N CYS A 359 2.01 -6.48 10.13
CA CYS A 359 3.11 -5.93 10.92
C CYS A 359 4.49 -6.43 10.46
N GLU A 360 5.46 -5.51 10.41
CA GLU A 360 6.85 -5.85 10.13
C GLU A 360 7.63 -6.07 11.44
N MET A 361 8.29 -7.22 11.56
CA MET A 361 9.07 -7.61 12.74
C MET A 361 10.59 -7.62 12.49
N ILE A 362 11.35 -7.18 13.50
CA ILE A 362 12.81 -7.15 13.53
C ILE A 362 13.36 -7.87 14.77
N TYR A 363 14.67 -8.06 14.83
CA TYR A 363 15.33 -8.69 15.98
C TYR A 363 16.10 -7.68 16.82
N THR A 364 15.91 -7.76 18.14
CA THR A 364 16.53 -6.92 19.16
C THR A 364 17.16 -7.78 20.26
N THR A 365 17.86 -7.17 21.21
CA THR A 365 18.31 -7.86 22.43
C THR A 365 17.14 -8.30 23.33
N GLY A 366 15.93 -7.78 23.11
CA GLY A 366 14.66 -8.26 23.69
C GLY A 366 14.01 -9.41 22.91
N GLY A 367 14.63 -9.91 21.84
CA GLY A 367 14.06 -10.89 20.91
C GLY A 367 13.38 -10.22 19.71
N SER A 368 12.42 -10.94 19.10
CA SER A 368 11.58 -10.40 18.01
C SER A 368 10.71 -9.24 18.53
N SER A 369 10.69 -8.13 17.78
CA SER A 369 10.05 -6.87 18.16
C SER A 369 9.30 -6.27 16.97
N LEU A 370 8.19 -5.58 17.25
CA LEU A 370 7.43 -4.82 16.26
C LEU A 370 8.25 -3.62 15.77
N ALA A 371 8.38 -3.44 14.46
CA ALA A 371 9.07 -2.29 13.85
C ALA A 371 8.15 -1.41 12.99
N ARG A 372 7.10 -1.97 12.41
CA ARG A 372 6.07 -1.23 11.66
C ARG A 372 4.73 -1.92 11.85
N VAL A 373 3.65 -1.16 11.88
CA VAL A 373 2.28 -1.67 11.82
C VAL A 373 1.49 -0.88 10.80
N THR A 374 0.81 -1.58 9.90
CA THR A 374 -0.12 -0.99 8.93
C THR A 374 -1.54 -1.45 9.19
N ILE A 375 -2.49 -0.53 9.09
CA ILE A 375 -3.93 -0.78 9.15
C ILE A 375 -4.59 -0.19 7.90
N VAL A 376 -5.44 -0.98 7.25
CA VAL A 376 -6.30 -0.57 6.13
C VAL A 376 -7.78 -0.67 6.51
N ASP A 377 -8.61 0.19 5.94
CA ASP A 377 -10.07 0.12 6.09
C ASP A 377 -10.71 -1.03 5.29
N GLU A 378 -12.04 -1.16 5.33
CA GLU A 378 -12.74 -2.22 4.61
C GLU A 378 -12.66 -2.09 3.08
N ASP A 379 -12.24 -0.94 2.53
CA ASP A 379 -11.95 -0.72 1.12
C ASP A 379 -10.44 -0.79 0.78
N GLY A 380 -9.61 -1.11 1.78
CA GLY A 380 -8.17 -1.28 1.64
C GLY A 380 -7.39 0.03 1.60
N ALA A 381 -8.00 1.19 1.87
CA ALA A 381 -7.24 2.43 2.01
C ALA A 381 -6.46 2.41 3.32
N THR A 382 -5.19 2.80 3.30
CA THR A 382 -4.33 2.82 4.48
C THR A 382 -4.75 3.95 5.41
N VAL A 383 -5.21 3.60 6.62
CA VAL A 383 -5.68 4.53 7.65
C VAL A 383 -4.66 4.77 8.76
N PHE A 384 -3.76 3.80 8.97
CA PHE A 384 -2.62 3.91 9.89
C PHE A 384 -1.41 3.19 9.28
N ASP A 385 -0.23 3.79 9.38
CA ASP A 385 1.05 3.24 8.90
C ASP A 385 2.17 3.96 9.64
N GLU A 386 2.70 3.35 10.69
CA GLU A 386 3.70 3.99 11.56
C GLU A 386 4.85 3.05 11.94
N LEU A 387 6.02 3.65 12.13
CA LEU A 387 7.26 3.00 12.54
C LEU A 387 7.42 3.05 14.06
N VAL A 388 7.89 1.96 14.65
CA VAL A 388 7.91 1.76 16.10
C VAL A 388 9.34 1.92 16.64
N ARG A 389 9.48 2.83 17.62
CA ARG A 389 10.74 3.13 18.29
C ARG A 389 11.09 2.00 19.25
N GLN A 390 12.27 1.43 19.05
CA GLN A 390 12.71 0.23 19.75
C GLN A 390 13.16 0.52 21.19
N ARG A 391 12.68 -0.30 22.13
CA ARG A 391 13.09 -0.26 23.56
C ARG A 391 14.45 -0.92 23.81
N HIS A 392 14.79 -1.92 22.99
CA HIS A 392 16.01 -2.73 23.10
C HIS A 392 16.93 -2.50 21.90
N ARG A 393 18.25 -2.71 22.06
CA ARG A 393 19.23 -2.56 20.98
C ARG A 393 18.87 -3.49 19.82
N VAL A 394 18.80 -2.95 18.61
CA VAL A 394 18.53 -3.73 17.39
C VAL A 394 19.72 -4.63 17.08
N LEU A 395 19.47 -5.92 16.89
CA LEU A 395 20.44 -6.89 16.40
C LEU A 395 20.40 -6.97 14.87
N ASP A 396 19.21 -7.03 14.28
CA ASP A 396 19.02 -7.14 12.84
C ASP A 396 17.66 -6.60 12.41
N CYS A 397 17.65 -5.69 11.41
CA CYS A 397 16.43 -5.10 10.85
C CYS A 397 15.63 -6.06 9.97
N ASN A 398 16.17 -7.26 9.66
CA ASN A 398 15.49 -8.33 8.93
C ASN A 398 14.98 -7.93 7.53
N THR A 399 15.61 -6.92 6.91
CA THR A 399 15.10 -6.10 5.78
C THR A 399 14.62 -6.89 4.56
N ARG A 400 15.20 -8.07 4.26
CA ARG A 400 14.73 -8.97 3.19
C ARG A 400 13.25 -9.36 3.34
N PHE A 401 12.76 -9.39 4.57
CA PHE A 401 11.38 -9.70 4.90
C PHE A 401 10.64 -8.44 5.34
N SER A 402 11.18 -7.69 6.29
CA SER A 402 10.48 -6.54 6.91
C SER A 402 10.37 -5.27 6.04
N GLY A 403 11.20 -5.12 5.00
CA GLY A 403 11.39 -3.86 4.27
C GLY A 403 12.03 -2.72 5.08
N VAL A 404 12.18 -2.86 6.39
CA VAL A 404 12.68 -1.84 7.32
C VAL A 404 14.21 -1.74 7.28
N VAL A 405 14.74 -0.52 7.18
CA VAL A 405 16.17 -0.20 7.33
C VAL A 405 16.46 0.57 8.63
N LYS A 406 17.73 0.79 8.99
CA LYS A 406 18.10 1.44 10.26
C LYS A 406 17.62 2.90 10.30
N GLU A 407 17.71 3.55 9.15
CA GLU A 407 17.30 4.92 8.86
C GLU A 407 15.78 5.11 8.97
N ASP A 408 14.98 4.03 9.02
CA ASP A 408 13.55 4.08 9.35
C ASP A 408 13.34 4.12 10.87
N LEU A 409 14.06 3.27 11.60
CA LEU A 409 13.98 3.15 13.06
C LEU A 409 14.49 4.42 13.77
N GLU A 410 15.46 5.12 13.18
CA GLU A 410 15.91 6.45 13.62
C GLU A 410 14.83 7.55 13.46
N ARG A 411 13.84 7.34 12.58
CA ARG A 411 12.73 8.27 12.32
C ARG A 411 11.44 7.90 13.07
N ALA A 412 11.44 6.76 13.76
CA ALA A 412 10.32 6.26 14.54
C ALA A 412 10.11 7.10 15.81
N ALA A 413 8.99 7.82 15.90
CA ALA A 413 8.70 8.69 17.04
C ALA A 413 8.06 7.91 18.21
N MET A 414 7.12 7.01 17.88
CA MET A 414 6.23 6.36 18.83
C MET A 414 6.83 5.02 19.30
N ASP A 415 6.89 4.79 20.61
CA ASP A 415 7.20 3.46 21.16
C ASP A 415 5.97 2.55 21.16
N LEU A 416 6.17 1.29 21.55
CA LEU A 416 5.14 0.26 21.54
C LEU A 416 3.90 0.61 22.39
N GLU A 417 4.02 1.40 23.46
CA GLU A 417 2.84 1.83 24.23
C GLU A 417 2.04 2.90 23.48
N ALA A 418 2.74 3.92 22.94
CA ALA A 418 2.12 4.96 22.14
C ALA A 418 1.48 4.41 20.85
N VAL A 419 2.15 3.47 20.18
CA VAL A 419 1.65 2.77 18.99
C VAL A 419 0.41 1.94 19.33
N ARG A 420 0.42 1.17 20.43
CA ARG A 420 -0.74 0.37 20.85
C ARG A 420 -1.98 1.23 21.14
N LYS A 421 -1.78 2.43 21.73
CA LYS A 421 -2.85 3.43 21.93
C LYS A 421 -3.38 3.99 20.60
N ALA A 422 -2.50 4.30 19.64
CA ALA A 422 -2.90 4.74 18.31
C ALA A 422 -3.63 3.64 17.51
N VAL A 423 -3.14 2.40 17.51
CA VAL A 423 -3.83 1.24 16.93
C VAL A 423 -5.24 1.10 17.52
N CYS A 424 -5.41 1.25 18.83
CA CYS A 424 -6.73 1.18 19.50
C CYS A 424 -7.63 2.42 19.27
N SER A 425 -7.19 3.39 18.45
CA SER A 425 -8.03 4.46 17.91
C SER A 425 -8.82 3.99 16.67
N PHE A 426 -8.23 3.07 15.90
CA PHE A 426 -8.84 2.46 14.71
C PHE A 426 -9.49 1.11 15.04
N VAL A 427 -8.87 0.33 15.95
CA VAL A 427 -9.33 -0.97 16.42
C VAL A 427 -10.00 -0.84 17.77
N GLY A 428 -11.33 -0.82 17.79
CA GLY A 428 -12.13 -0.88 19.01
C GLY A 428 -12.42 -2.32 19.43
N PRO A 429 -12.99 -2.56 20.63
CA PRO A 429 -13.27 -3.91 21.14
C PRO A 429 -14.30 -4.73 20.34
N LYS A 430 -14.97 -4.12 19.35
CA LYS A 430 -15.93 -4.80 18.45
C LYS A 430 -15.49 -4.82 16.99
N THR A 431 -14.45 -4.05 16.65
CA THR A 431 -13.81 -4.06 15.32
C THR A 431 -13.39 -5.48 14.99
N ILE A 432 -13.51 -5.88 13.72
CA ILE A 432 -13.00 -7.16 13.25
C ILE A 432 -11.64 -6.93 12.59
N VAL A 433 -10.59 -7.56 13.11
CA VAL A 433 -9.24 -7.48 12.54
C VAL A 433 -9.00 -8.66 11.59
N VAL A 434 -8.70 -8.34 10.34
CA VAL A 434 -8.44 -9.28 9.25
C VAL A 434 -6.94 -9.30 8.95
N GLY A 435 -6.36 -10.48 8.71
CA GLY A 435 -4.93 -10.61 8.42
C GLY A 435 -4.49 -12.01 8.01
N HIS A 436 -3.20 -12.34 8.16
CA HIS A 436 -2.62 -13.62 7.71
C HIS A 436 -1.46 -14.11 8.59
N GLY A 437 -1.76 -14.95 9.59
CA GLY A 437 -0.80 -15.33 10.64
C GLY A 437 -0.71 -14.31 11.78
N LEU A 438 -1.82 -13.63 12.10
CA LEU A 438 -1.89 -12.51 13.06
C LEU A 438 -1.50 -12.90 14.50
N GLU A 439 -1.27 -14.19 14.78
CA GLU A 439 -0.69 -14.64 16.04
C GLU A 439 0.70 -14.01 16.32
N ASN A 440 1.41 -13.56 15.29
CA ASN A 440 2.71 -12.92 15.41
C ASN A 440 2.57 -11.40 15.62
N ASP A 441 1.67 -10.77 14.87
CA ASP A 441 1.35 -9.34 14.86
C ASP A 441 0.79 -8.87 16.20
N LEU A 442 -0.27 -9.52 16.70
CA LEU A 442 -0.91 -9.19 17.98
C LEU A 442 0.04 -9.43 19.18
N ARG A 443 0.88 -10.47 19.07
CA ARG A 443 1.97 -10.79 20.01
C ARG A 443 3.07 -9.72 20.01
N ALA A 444 3.46 -9.23 18.84
CA ALA A 444 4.43 -8.13 18.69
C ALA A 444 3.86 -6.79 19.19
N LEU A 445 2.56 -6.53 18.94
CA LEU A 445 1.80 -5.39 19.46
C LEU A 445 1.53 -5.44 20.98
N ARG A 446 1.68 -6.63 21.60
CA ARG A 446 1.24 -6.91 22.98
C ARG A 446 -0.24 -6.54 23.23
N LEU A 447 -1.08 -6.90 22.27
CA LEU A 447 -2.52 -6.60 22.23
C LEU A 447 -3.33 -7.89 22.18
N LEU A 448 -4.17 -8.13 23.20
CA LEU A 448 -5.15 -9.22 23.17
C LEU A 448 -6.44 -8.71 22.52
N HIS A 449 -6.87 -9.43 21.48
CA HIS A 449 -8.04 -9.11 20.67
C HIS A 449 -8.71 -10.41 20.23
N ASP A 450 -10.03 -10.49 20.42
CA ASP A 450 -10.88 -11.68 20.25
C ASP A 450 -11.60 -11.73 18.90
N ARG A 451 -11.79 -10.57 18.25
CA ARG A 451 -12.58 -10.41 17.01
C ARG A 451 -11.71 -10.58 15.74
N VAL A 452 -11.09 -11.74 15.57
CA VAL A 452 -10.09 -11.98 14.50
C VAL A 452 -10.61 -12.84 13.34
N ILE A 453 -10.34 -12.40 12.10
CA ILE A 453 -10.45 -13.21 10.87
C ILE A 453 -9.07 -13.41 10.26
N ASP A 454 -8.41 -14.50 10.63
CA ASP A 454 -7.16 -14.90 9.99
C ASP A 454 -7.43 -15.66 8.68
N THR A 455 -6.86 -15.19 7.57
CA THR A 455 -7.00 -15.81 6.25
C THR A 455 -6.25 -17.15 6.12
N ALA A 456 -5.19 -17.38 6.89
CA ALA A 456 -4.47 -18.67 6.93
C ALA A 456 -5.28 -19.76 7.65
N ILE A 457 -6.16 -19.38 8.59
CA ILE A 457 -7.13 -20.27 9.25
C ILE A 457 -8.37 -20.47 8.36
N LEU A 458 -8.93 -19.37 7.82
CA LEU A 458 -10.11 -19.36 6.95
C LEU A 458 -9.92 -20.17 5.65
N TYR A 459 -8.68 -20.31 5.18
CA TYR A 459 -8.29 -21.12 4.02
C TYR A 459 -7.28 -22.21 4.44
N PRO A 460 -7.75 -23.27 5.13
CA PRO A 460 -6.87 -24.27 5.72
C PRO A 460 -6.05 -25.03 4.66
N HIS A 461 -4.83 -25.40 5.05
CA HIS A 461 -3.94 -26.19 4.18
C HIS A 461 -4.46 -27.64 4.04
N PRO A 462 -4.42 -28.28 2.84
CA PRO A 462 -4.97 -29.63 2.64
C PRO A 462 -4.40 -30.73 3.54
N ASN A 463 -3.16 -30.57 4.02
CA ASN A 463 -2.52 -31.50 4.97
C ASN A 463 -2.88 -31.24 6.45
N GLY A 464 -3.75 -30.27 6.74
CA GLY A 464 -4.08 -29.83 8.10
C GLY A 464 -2.96 -29.08 8.83
N ARG A 465 -3.19 -28.78 10.11
CA ARG A 465 -2.19 -28.18 11.02
C ARG A 465 -0.97 -29.11 11.18
N PRO A 466 0.26 -28.58 11.34
CA PRO A 466 0.63 -27.17 11.49
C PRO A 466 0.88 -26.44 10.15
N TYR A 467 0.51 -27.02 9.00
CA TYR A 467 0.76 -26.39 7.70
C TYR A 467 -0.24 -25.24 7.47
N ARG A 468 0.28 -24.11 6.99
CA ARG A 468 -0.48 -22.92 6.52
C ARG A 468 -0.29 -22.74 5.01
N ARG A 469 -1.30 -22.24 4.31
CA ARG A 469 -1.11 -21.62 2.97
C ARG A 469 -0.41 -20.27 3.14
N ALA A 470 0.38 -19.81 2.18
CA ALA A 470 0.93 -18.44 2.22
C ALA A 470 -0.03 -17.44 1.53
N LEU A 471 -0.04 -16.18 1.97
CA LEU A 471 -0.92 -15.14 1.44
C LEU A 471 -0.83 -14.99 -0.08
N ARG A 472 0.38 -14.93 -0.65
CA ARG A 472 0.59 -14.88 -2.11
C ARG A 472 -0.05 -16.06 -2.86
N ASP A 473 -0.16 -17.23 -2.23
CA ASP A 473 -0.77 -18.42 -2.83
C ASP A 473 -2.31 -18.35 -2.74
N LEU A 474 -2.87 -17.60 -1.77
CA LEU A 474 -4.30 -17.27 -1.68
C LEU A 474 -4.70 -16.18 -2.69
N VAL A 475 -3.92 -15.10 -2.76
CA VAL A 475 -4.10 -13.99 -3.71
C VAL A 475 -4.08 -14.50 -5.15
N LYS A 476 -3.08 -15.32 -5.49
CA LYS A 476 -2.97 -15.92 -6.82
C LYS A 476 -4.16 -16.81 -7.20
N GLU A 477 -4.73 -17.55 -6.25
CA GLU A 477 -5.88 -18.44 -6.50
C GLU A 477 -7.22 -17.69 -6.56
N HIS A 478 -7.44 -16.73 -5.65
CA HIS A 478 -8.76 -16.12 -5.43
C HIS A 478 -8.93 -14.73 -6.03
N LEU A 479 -7.83 -14.07 -6.42
CA LEU A 479 -7.79 -12.72 -7.03
C LEU A 479 -7.07 -12.70 -8.38
N GLY A 480 -6.20 -13.68 -8.66
CA GLY A 480 -5.61 -13.90 -9.99
C GLY A 480 -4.38 -13.02 -10.33
N TYR A 481 -3.86 -12.26 -9.36
CA TYR A 481 -2.61 -11.51 -9.49
C TYR A 481 -1.54 -12.05 -8.52
N PHE A 482 -0.35 -11.43 -8.52
CA PHE A 482 0.79 -11.83 -7.68
C PHE A 482 1.20 -10.66 -6.79
N ILE A 483 1.65 -10.99 -5.57
CA ILE A 483 2.25 -10.07 -4.58
C ILE A 483 3.63 -10.59 -4.18
N GLN A 484 4.46 -9.77 -3.53
CA GLN A 484 5.78 -10.19 -3.00
C GLN A 484 6.77 -10.74 -4.05
N GLU A 485 6.57 -10.50 -5.36
CA GLU A 485 7.42 -11.10 -6.42
C GLU A 485 8.87 -10.59 -6.37
N ASN A 486 9.08 -9.33 -6.00
CA ASN A 486 10.38 -8.65 -5.99
C ASN A 486 10.91 -8.44 -4.56
N SER A 487 11.24 -9.52 -3.86
CA SER A 487 11.80 -9.52 -2.48
C SER A 487 13.22 -8.92 -2.33
N VAL A 488 13.60 -8.03 -3.26
CA VAL A 488 14.82 -7.20 -3.21
C VAL A 488 14.64 -6.01 -2.26
N GLY A 489 13.41 -5.53 -2.05
CA GLY A 489 13.08 -4.39 -1.19
C GLY A 489 12.39 -4.76 0.13
N GLY A 490 12.29 -6.05 0.48
CA GLY A 490 11.43 -6.52 1.57
C GLY A 490 10.01 -6.86 1.12
N HIS A 491 9.12 -7.11 2.09
CA HIS A 491 7.68 -7.11 1.89
C HIS A 491 7.11 -5.70 2.09
N SER A 492 5.79 -5.57 2.00
CA SER A 492 5.07 -4.33 2.25
C SER A 492 3.76 -4.66 2.94
N SER A 493 3.71 -4.50 4.25
CA SER A 493 2.52 -4.58 5.10
C SER A 493 1.29 -3.81 4.53
N ALA A 494 1.48 -2.74 3.77
CA ALA A 494 0.39 -2.02 3.06
C ALA A 494 -0.13 -2.69 1.76
N GLU A 495 0.63 -3.64 1.21
CA GLU A 495 0.22 -4.58 0.16
C GLU A 495 -0.42 -5.81 0.80
N ASP A 496 0.22 -6.39 1.81
CA ASP A 496 -0.22 -7.62 2.48
C ASP A 496 -1.54 -7.42 3.26
N ALA A 497 -1.66 -6.39 4.11
CA ALA A 497 -2.92 -6.08 4.82
C ALA A 497 -4.11 -5.87 3.85
N ARG A 498 -3.89 -5.15 2.73
CA ARG A 498 -4.86 -4.97 1.65
C ARG A 498 -5.25 -6.30 1.02
N ALA A 499 -4.27 -7.13 0.70
CA ALA A 499 -4.50 -8.43 0.08
C ALA A 499 -5.36 -9.36 0.95
N THR A 500 -5.24 -9.30 2.29
CA THR A 500 -6.12 -10.06 3.19
C THR A 500 -7.58 -9.61 3.11
N ILE A 501 -7.83 -8.29 3.06
CA ILE A 501 -9.17 -7.70 2.86
C ILE A 501 -9.72 -8.08 1.47
N GLU A 502 -8.92 -8.03 0.40
CA GLU A 502 -9.37 -8.45 -0.94
C GLU A 502 -9.68 -9.95 -1.00
N VAL A 503 -8.88 -10.81 -0.35
CA VAL A 503 -9.17 -12.24 -0.21
C VAL A 503 -10.49 -12.47 0.56
N LEU A 504 -10.72 -11.75 1.66
CA LEU A 504 -11.99 -11.81 2.40
C LEU A 504 -13.18 -11.33 1.56
N LYS A 505 -13.02 -10.25 0.78
CA LYS A 505 -14.03 -9.80 -0.21
C LYS A 505 -14.33 -10.88 -1.25
N SER A 506 -13.32 -11.62 -1.71
CA SER A 506 -13.52 -12.75 -2.62
C SER A 506 -14.26 -13.91 -1.94
N ARG A 507 -13.96 -14.22 -0.68
CA ARG A 507 -14.73 -15.19 0.13
C ARG A 507 -16.21 -14.78 0.23
N VAL A 508 -16.46 -13.55 0.68
CA VAL A 508 -17.79 -13.00 0.97
C VAL A 508 -18.66 -12.82 -0.28
N ARG A 509 -18.05 -12.60 -1.45
CA ARG A 509 -18.74 -12.63 -2.76
C ARG A 509 -19.11 -14.05 -3.21
N ASN A 510 -18.32 -15.04 -2.81
CA ASN A 510 -18.44 -16.43 -3.24
C ASN A 510 -19.12 -17.33 -2.17
N SER A 511 -19.85 -16.73 -1.22
CA SER A 511 -20.55 -17.39 -0.11
C SER A 511 -22.06 -17.11 -0.19
#